data_AF-A0A3B0YMQ8-F1
#
_entry.id   AF-A0A3B0YMQ8-F1
#
_cell.length_a   1.000
_cell.length_b   1.000
_cell.length_c   1.000
_cell.angle_alpha   90.00
_cell.angle_beta   90.00
_cell.angle_gamma   90.00
#
_symmetry.space_group_name_H-M   'P 1'
#
loop_
_entity.id
_entity.type
_entity.pdbx_description
1 polymer ?
#
loop_
_entity_poly.entity_id
_entity_poly.type
_entity_poly.pdbx_seq_one_letter_code
_entity_poly.pdbx_strand_id
1 'polypeptide(L)'
;MKRDTINYFSVGLFVLAGLGVLFWALLRISNGAGERDVYYTQYHNVAGVSDGTLVTYEGYVLGQVESIEPVRTEQGISYRVAMLVSKGWKIPTDSIARVYSE
;
A
#
# COMPACT_ATOMS: atom_id res chain seq x y z
N MET A 1 -4.57 -51.07 30.74
CA MET A 1 -3.83 -49.93 30.16
C MET A 1 -4.54 -49.49 28.88
N LYS A 2 -5.12 -48.28 28.84
CA LYS A 2 -5.76 -47.75 27.63
C LYS A 2 -4.65 -47.39 26.63
N ARG A 3 -4.70 -47.95 25.42
CA ARG A 3 -3.79 -47.55 24.32
C ARG A 3 -4.42 -46.35 23.63
N ASP A 4 -3.96 -45.16 23.97
CA ASP A 4 -4.28 -43.95 23.22
C ASP A 4 -3.63 -44.07 21.84
N THR A 5 -4.42 -44.52 20.87
CA THR A 5 -3.97 -44.71 19.49
C THR A 5 -4.19 -43.39 18.77
N ILE A 6 -3.34 -42.40 19.06
CA ILE A 6 -3.38 -41.11 18.36
C ILE A 6 -3.07 -41.37 16.89
N ASN A 7 -4.02 -41.00 16.03
CA ASN A 7 -3.85 -41.09 14.59
C ASN A 7 -3.03 -39.91 14.09
N TYR A 8 -1.71 -40.07 14.03
CA TYR A 8 -0.79 -39.04 13.53
C TYR A 8 -1.12 -38.59 12.10
N PHE A 9 -1.75 -39.43 11.28
CA PHE A 9 -2.23 -39.04 9.96
C PHE A 9 -3.37 -38.01 10.06
N SER A 10 -4.33 -38.20 10.97
CA SER A 10 -5.40 -37.23 11.23
C SER A 10 -4.85 -35.92 11.78
N VAL A 11 -3.83 -35.97 12.64
CA VAL A 11 -3.16 -34.76 13.15
C VAL A 11 -2.45 -34.02 12.03
N GLY A 12 -1.71 -34.72 11.18
CA GLY A 12 -1.05 -34.14 10.01
C GLY A 12 -2.05 -33.49 9.05
N LEU A 13 -3.17 -34.14 8.77
CA LEU A 13 -4.23 -33.60 7.93
C LEU A 13 -4.86 -32.34 8.53
N PHE A 14 -5.08 -32.32 9.85
CA PHE A 14 -5.60 -31.14 10.55
C PHE A 14 -4.64 -29.94 10.44
N VAL A 15 -3.34 -30.17 10.62
CA VAL A 15 -2.32 -29.12 10.47
C VAL A 15 -2.28 -28.59 9.03
N LEU A 16 -2.32 -29.48 8.03
CA LEU A 16 -2.35 -29.08 6.61
C LEU A 16 -3.60 -28.28 6.26
N ALA A 17 -4.77 -28.69 6.77
CA ALA A 17 -6.01 -27.93 6.59
C ALA A 17 -5.92 -26.53 7.23
N GLY A 18 -5.38 -26.45 8.45
CA GLY A 18 -5.14 -25.17 9.13
C GLY A 18 -4.20 -24.25 8.36
N LEU A 19 -3.10 -24.78 7.84
CA LEU A 19 -2.19 -24.03 6.96
C LEU A 19 -2.90 -23.56 5.69
N GLY A 20 -3.70 -24.41 5.07
CA GLY A 20 -4.50 -24.04 3.88
C GLY A 20 -5.43 -22.87 4.15
N VAL A 21 -6.16 -22.89 5.28
CA VAL A 21 -7.02 -21.77 5.69
C VAL A 21 -6.22 -20.51 5.98
N LEU A 22 -5.07 -20.62 6.63
CA LEU A 22 -4.18 -19.49 6.91
C LEU A 22 -3.69 -18.84 5.62
N PHE A 23 -3.16 -19.62 4.68
CA PHE A 23 -2.71 -19.11 3.38
C PHE A 23 -3.86 -18.47 2.61
N TRP A 24 -5.04 -19.10 2.60
CA TRP A 24 -6.22 -18.53 1.96
C TRP A 24 -6.61 -17.17 2.57
N ALA A 25 -6.59 -17.04 3.90
CA ALA A 25 -6.89 -15.80 4.59
C ALA A 25 -5.84 -14.70 4.26
N LEU A 26 -4.55 -15.04 4.28
CA LEU A 26 -3.46 -14.11 3.95
C LEU A 26 -3.58 -13.59 2.51
N LEU A 27 -3.83 -14.47 1.54
CA LEU A 27 -4.03 -14.09 0.15
C LEU A 27 -5.25 -13.17 -0.02
N ARG A 28 -6.34 -13.45 0.70
CA ARG A 28 -7.55 -12.62 0.64
C ARG A 28 -7.35 -11.24 1.26
N ILE A 29 -6.60 -11.13 2.35
CA ILE A 29 -6.25 -9.85 2.98
C ILE A 29 -5.28 -9.06 2.08
N SER A 30 -4.28 -9.73 1.49
CA SER A 30 -3.31 -9.10 0.59
C SER A 30 -3.96 -8.55 -0.69
N ASN A 31 -4.92 -9.27 -1.26
CA ASN A 31 -5.75 -8.75 -2.36
C ASN A 31 -6.69 -7.60 -1.94
N GLY A 32 -6.84 -7.34 -0.65
CA GLY A 32 -7.63 -6.24 -0.09
C GLY A 32 -6.90 -4.89 -0.05
N ALA A 33 -5.61 -4.86 -0.39
CA ALA A 33 -4.95 -3.62 -0.84
C ALA A 33 -5.53 -3.29 -2.23
N GLY A 34 -6.76 -2.78 -2.24
CA GLY A 34 -7.58 -2.57 -3.44
C GLY A 34 -6.84 -1.81 -4.53
N GLU A 35 -7.26 -1.99 -5.78
CA GLU A 35 -6.73 -1.23 -6.92
C GLU A 35 -6.60 0.25 -6.55
N ARG A 36 -5.37 0.78 -6.59
CA ARG A 36 -5.11 2.19 -6.34
C ARG A 36 -4.75 2.84 -7.66
N ASP A 37 -5.31 4.02 -7.90
CA ASP A 37 -4.97 4.82 -9.07
C ASP A 37 -3.68 5.59 -8.76
N VAL A 38 -2.70 5.52 -9.67
CA VAL A 38 -1.41 6.21 -9.50
C VAL A 38 -1.49 7.60 -10.11
N TYR A 39 -1.20 8.62 -9.32
CA TYR A 39 -1.08 10.00 -9.77
C TYR A 39 0.36 10.48 -9.62
N TYR A 40 0.84 11.25 -10.59
CA TYR A 40 2.18 11.82 -10.57
C TYR A 40 2.13 13.33 -10.38
N THR A 41 2.99 13.83 -9.50
CA THR A 41 3.23 15.26 -9.34
C THR A 41 4.73 15.54 -9.34
N GLN A 42 5.11 16.80 -9.58
CA GLN A 42 6.50 17.24 -9.59
C GLN A 42 6.70 18.34 -8.56
N TYR A 43 7.74 18.20 -7.74
CA TYR A 43 8.13 19.21 -6.76
C TYR A 43 9.60 19.56 -6.88
N HIS A 44 9.95 20.81 -6.57
CA HIS A 44 11.35 21.23 -6.44
C HIS A 44 11.95 20.85 -5.08
N ASN A 45 11.10 20.63 -4.06
CA ASN A 45 11.51 20.23 -2.73
C ASN A 45 10.49 19.23 -2.16
N VAL A 46 11.01 18.11 -1.64
CA VAL A 46 10.25 17.02 -1.03
C VAL A 46 10.65 16.79 0.43
N ALA A 47 11.27 17.78 1.08
CA ALA A 47 11.61 17.73 2.48
C ALA A 47 10.37 17.37 3.33
N GLY A 48 10.52 16.38 4.21
CA GLY A 48 9.42 15.87 5.03
C GLY A 48 8.50 14.86 4.34
N VAL A 49 8.75 14.52 3.07
CA VAL A 49 7.99 13.48 2.34
C VAL A 49 8.88 12.25 2.12
N SER A 50 8.38 11.09 2.50
CA SER A 50 8.98 9.78 2.24
C SER A 50 7.97 8.80 1.65
N ASP A 51 8.45 7.65 1.20
CA ASP A 51 7.59 6.53 0.83
C ASP A 51 6.67 6.17 2.01
N GLY A 52 5.38 5.95 1.71
CA GLY A 52 4.34 5.71 2.71
C GLY A 52 3.72 6.97 3.35
N THR A 53 4.22 8.17 3.04
CA THR A 53 3.60 9.43 3.53
C THR A 53 2.13 9.50 3.12
N LEU A 54 1.25 9.86 4.04
CA LEU A 54 -0.19 9.91 3.79
C LEU A 54 -0.54 11.04 2.82
N VAL A 55 -1.36 10.73 1.82
CA VAL A 55 -1.97 11.71 0.93
C VAL A 55 -3.36 12.01 1.45
N THR A 56 -3.60 13.26 1.81
CA THR A 56 -4.85 13.71 2.40
C THR A 56 -5.56 14.75 1.53
N TYR A 57 -6.87 14.81 1.67
CA TYR A 57 -7.71 15.86 1.10
C TYR A 57 -8.64 16.36 2.19
N GLU A 58 -8.52 17.64 2.58
CA GLU A 58 -9.31 18.24 3.66
C GLU A 58 -9.25 17.41 4.97
N GLY A 59 -8.10 16.81 5.28
CA GLY A 59 -7.88 15.96 6.45
C GLY A 59 -8.34 14.49 6.29
N TYR A 60 -8.98 14.13 5.18
CA TYR A 60 -9.35 12.75 4.87
C TYR A 60 -8.20 12.02 4.16
N VAL A 61 -7.81 10.83 4.64
CA VAL A 61 -6.74 10.03 4.04
C VAL A 61 -7.24 9.37 2.75
N LEU A 62 -6.73 9.83 1.62
CA LEU A 62 -7.05 9.30 0.29
C LEU A 62 -6.11 8.19 -0.16
N GLY A 63 -4.90 8.16 0.38
CA GLY A 63 -3.90 7.17 0.04
C GLY A 63 -2.53 7.51 0.58
N GLN A 64 -1.49 7.16 -0.17
CA GLN A 64 -0.10 7.29 0.28
C GLN A 64 0.86 7.53 -0.89
N VAL A 65 2.02 8.11 -0.59
CA VAL A 65 3.15 8.18 -1.50
C VAL A 65 3.72 6.78 -1.71
N GLU A 66 3.91 6.40 -2.97
CA GLU A 66 4.54 5.13 -3.36
C GLU A 66 6.04 5.26 -3.57
N SER A 67 6.45 6.28 -4.31
CA SER A 67 7.86 6.50 -4.61
C SER A 67 8.15 7.97 -4.91
N ILE A 68 9.43 8.32 -4.71
CA ILE A 68 9.98 9.64 -5.03
C ILE A 68 11.23 9.43 -5.89
N GLU A 69 11.18 9.90 -7.13
CA GLU A 69 12.28 9.78 -8.09
C GLU A 69 12.88 11.15 -8.45
N PRO A 70 14.19 11.36 -8.28
CA PRO A 70 14.84 12.57 -8.76
C PRO A 70 14.95 12.54 -10.29
N VAL A 71 14.34 13.53 -10.94
CA VAL A 71 14.38 13.75 -12.39
C VAL A 71 15.24 14.98 -12.67
N ARG A 72 16.29 14.80 -13.47
CA ARG A 72 17.12 15.91 -13.92
C ARG A 72 16.41 16.65 -15.07
N THR A 73 16.20 17.93 -14.88
CA THR A 73 15.62 18.84 -15.88
C THR A 73 16.64 19.91 -16.27
N GLU A 74 16.36 20.68 -17.33
CA GLU A 74 17.22 21.79 -17.74
C GLU A 74 17.37 22.88 -16.65
N GLN A 75 16.38 22.98 -15.76
CA GLN A 75 16.30 23.99 -14.69
C GLN A 75 16.88 23.48 -13.36
N GLY A 76 17.33 22.22 -13.28
CA GLY A 76 17.86 21.60 -12.07
C GLY A 76 17.25 20.23 -11.76
N ILE A 77 17.34 19.80 -10.51
CA ILE A 77 16.72 18.56 -10.05
C ILE A 77 15.27 18.85 -9.65
N SER A 78 14.34 18.10 -10.23
CA SER A 78 12.93 18.03 -9.82
C SER A 78 12.67 16.64 -9.24
N TYR A 79 11.71 16.50 -8.35
CA TYR A 79 11.34 15.23 -7.76
C TYR A 79 9.95 14.84 -8.26
N ARG A 80 9.88 13.72 -8.97
CA ARG A 80 8.62 13.10 -9.37
C ARG A 80 8.12 12.25 -8.22
N VAL A 81 6.94 12.58 -7.71
CA VAL A 81 6.29 11.85 -6.63
C VAL A 81 5.13 11.05 -7.20
N ALA A 82 5.16 9.74 -7.00
CA ALA A 82 4.06 8.83 -7.31
C ALA A 82 3.16 8.68 -6.08
N MET A 83 1.87 8.92 -6.24
CA MET A 83 0.87 8.85 -5.19
C MET A 83 -0.16 7.80 -5.54
N LEU A 84 -0.34 6.84 -4.66
CA LEU A 84 -1.41 5.85 -4.75
C LEU A 84 -2.65 6.42 -4.08
N VAL A 85 -3.71 6.59 -4.86
CA VAL A 85 -4.99 7.12 -4.42
C VAL A 85 -6.05 6.03 -4.51
N SER A 86 -7.02 6.05 -3.61
CA SER A 86 -8.16 5.11 -3.62
C SER A 86 -8.85 5.05 -4.99
N LYS A 87 -9.13 3.83 -5.50
CA LYS A 87 -9.74 3.62 -6.82
C LYS A 87 -10.96 4.49 -7.05
N GLY A 88 -11.06 5.10 -8.23
CA GLY A 88 -12.27 5.81 -8.65
C GLY A 88 -12.44 7.19 -8.01
N TRP A 89 -11.49 7.60 -7.15
CA TRP A 89 -11.39 9.00 -6.74
C TRP A 89 -10.85 9.83 -7.90
N LYS A 90 -11.74 10.60 -8.53
CA LYS A 90 -11.40 11.47 -9.65
C LYS A 90 -10.86 12.80 -9.13
N ILE A 91 -9.56 13.00 -9.24
CA ILE A 91 -8.92 14.29 -8.93
C ILE A 91 -9.14 15.24 -10.13
N PRO A 92 -9.79 16.40 -9.94
CA PRO A 92 -9.92 17.41 -10.99
C PRO A 92 -8.55 17.89 -11.51
N THR A 93 -8.45 18.22 -12.81
CA THR A 93 -7.19 18.61 -13.45
C THR A 93 -6.63 19.95 -12.96
N ASP A 94 -7.45 20.78 -12.34
CA ASP A 94 -7.09 22.06 -11.72
C ASP A 94 -6.69 21.93 -10.24
N SER A 95 -6.62 20.69 -9.72
CA SER A 95 -6.21 20.43 -8.34
C SER A 95 -4.73 20.76 -8.12
N ILE A 96 -4.42 21.30 -6.94
CA ILE A 96 -3.05 21.64 -6.54
C ILE A 96 -2.65 20.78 -5.34
N ALA A 97 -1.67 19.92 -5.54
CA ALA A 97 -1.06 19.16 -4.45
C ALA A 97 0.00 20.03 -3.73
N ARG A 98 0.00 20.00 -2.40
CA ARG A 98 0.95 20.73 -1.56
C ARG A 98 1.51 19.82 -0.49
N VAL A 99 2.81 19.94 -0.22
CA VAL A 99 3.44 19.33 0.95
C VAL A 99 3.09 20.21 2.15
N TYR A 100 2.44 19.63 3.16
CA TYR A 100 2.11 20.30 4.41
C TYR A 100 2.90 19.67 5.55
N SER A 101 3.58 20.50 6.34
CA SER A 101 4.23 20.13 7.60
C SER A 101 3.72 21.13 8.63
N GLU A 102 3.28 20.63 9.78
CA GLU A 102 3.11 21.46 10.98
C GLU A 102 4.47 21.96 11.49
#